data_AF-A0A938QZ05-F1
#
_entry.id   AF-A0A938QZ05-F1
#
_cell.length_a   1.000
_cell.length_b   1.000
_cell.length_c   1.000
_cell.angle_alpha   90.00
_cell.angle_beta   90.00
_cell.angle_gamma   90.00
#
_symmetry.space_group_name_H-M   'P 1'
#
loop_
_entity.id
_entity.type
_entity.pdbx_description
1 polymer ?
#
loop_
_entity_poly.entity_id
_entity_poly.type
_entity_poly.pdbx_seq_one_letter_code
_entity_poly.pdbx_strand_id
1 'polypeptide(L)' 'MTMINIKTSKQIRTMRSLKSFRSCRSTTGASTEHLDRGRIYREEMRLANRELRRQGLEEAWESHLSRCARRQG' A
#
# COMPACT_ATOMS: atom_id res chain seq x y z
N MET A 1 11.17 -22.21 -3.03
CA MET A 1 11.56 -21.16 -4.00
C MET A 1 10.47 -20.10 -4.01
N THR A 2 10.69 -18.99 -3.32
CA THR A 2 9.69 -17.92 -3.21
C THR A 2 9.89 -16.96 -4.39
N MET A 3 8.99 -17.00 -5.36
CA MET A 3 9.06 -16.16 -6.55
C MET A 3 8.75 -14.70 -6.15
N ILE A 4 9.77 -13.86 -6.09
CA ILE A 4 9.63 -12.44 -5.78
C ILE A 4 8.98 -11.76 -6.98
N ASN A 5 7.68 -11.45 -6.87
CA ASN A 5 6.98 -10.65 -7.87
C ASN A 5 7.40 -9.19 -7.75
N ILE A 6 8.46 -8.82 -8.47
CA ILE A 6 8.92 -7.43 -8.58
C ILE A 6 7.87 -6.66 -9.38
N LYS A 7 7.06 -5.85 -8.66
CA LYS A 7 6.07 -4.99 -9.32
C LYS A 7 6.78 -3.80 -9.94
N THR A 8 6.87 -3.78 -11.27
CA THR A 8 7.41 -2.63 -12.01
C THR A 8 6.46 -1.44 -11.94
N SER A 9 6.94 -0.23 -12.22
CA SER A 9 6.13 1.01 -12.22
C SER A 9 4.86 0.93 -13.07
N LYS A 10 4.85 0.08 -14.11
CA LYS A 10 3.68 -0.23 -14.95
C LYS A 10 2.57 -1.00 -14.23
N GLN A 11 2.87 -1.63 -13.09
CA GLN A 11 1.93 -2.36 -12.23
C GLN A 11 1.47 -1.54 -11.01
N ILE A 12 1.99 -0.32 -10.85
CA ILE A 12 1.47 0.66 -9.92
C ILE A 12 0.18 1.20 -10.53
N ARG A 13 -0.95 0.98 -9.85
CA ARG A 13 -2.25 1.48 -10.32
C ARG A 13 -2.20 3.00 -10.40
N THR A 14 -2.17 3.54 -11.62
CA THR A 14 -2.32 4.97 -11.88
C THR A 14 -3.80 5.34 -11.82
N MET A 15 -4.11 6.64 -11.65
CA MET A 15 -5.49 7.17 -11.64
C MET A 15 -6.32 6.74 -12.86
N ARG A 16 -5.68 6.39 -13.98
CA ARG A 16 -6.33 5.86 -15.20
C ARG A 16 -6.75 4.39 -15.11
N SER A 17 -6.08 3.59 -14.28
CA SER A 17 -6.35 2.15 -14.08
C SER A 17 -7.43 1.87 -13.04
N LEU A 18 -7.78 2.90 -12.28
CA LEU A 18 -8.82 2.88 -11.30
C LEU A 18 -10.14 3.11 -12.03
N LYS A 19 -10.99 2.08 -12.17
CA LYS A 19 -12.38 2.23 -12.68
C LYS A 19 -12.96 3.49 -12.05
N SER A 20 -13.26 4.50 -12.87
CA SER A 20 -13.87 5.72 -12.38
C SER A 20 -15.16 5.29 -11.68
N PHE A 21 -15.24 5.55 -10.38
CA PHE A 21 -16.52 5.46 -9.71
C PHE A 21 -17.34 6.60 -10.32
N ARG A 22 -18.17 6.29 -11.31
CA ARG A 22 -19.21 7.21 -11.76
C ARG A 22 -20.26 7.25 -10.65
N SER A 23 -19.93 7.87 -9.52
CA SER A 23 -20.96 8.29 -8.57
C SER A 23 -21.85 9.27 -9.33
N CYS A 24 -23.07 8.86 -9.63
CA CYS A 24 -24.04 9.78 -10.20
C CYS A 24 -24.20 10.93 -9.21
N ARG A 25 -23.84 12.15 -9.63
CA ARG A 25 -23.85 13.35 -8.78
C ARG A 25 -25.24 13.57 -8.13
N SER A 26 -26.30 13.16 -8.82
CA SER A 26 -27.68 13.21 -8.34
C SER A 26 -27.98 12.24 -7.20
N THR A 27 -27.21 11.16 -7.03
CA THR A 27 -27.44 10.13 -6.00
C THR A 27 -26.58 10.36 -4.77
N THR A 28 -25.34 10.84 -4.93
CA THR A 28 -24.40 11.01 -3.81
C THR A 28 -24.32 12.43 -3.27
N GLY A 29 -24.82 13.45 -3.98
CA GLY A 29 -24.77 14.86 -3.56
C GLY A 29 -23.36 15.48 -3.50
N ALA A 30 -22.31 14.66 -3.43
CA ALA A 30 -20.92 15.07 -3.43
C ALA A 30 -20.43 15.36 -4.86
N SER A 31 -19.61 16.41 -5.02
CA SER A 31 -18.88 16.61 -6.26
C SER A 31 -17.91 15.44 -6.49
N THR A 32 -17.77 15.02 -7.74
CA THR A 32 -16.84 13.95 -8.15
C THR A 32 -15.43 14.18 -7.60
N GLU A 33 -15.01 15.45 -7.55
CA GLU A 33 -13.73 15.90 -7.01
C GLU A 33 -13.55 15.62 -5.50
N HIS A 34 -14.61 15.70 -4.69
CA HIS A 34 -14.53 15.38 -3.27
C HIS A 34 -14.37 13.87 -3.03
N LEU A 35 -15.09 13.07 -3.82
CA LEU A 35 -15.00 11.60 -3.77
C LEU A 35 -13.64 11.09 -4.27
N ASP A 36 -13.09 11.72 -5.30
CA ASP A 36 -11.74 11.44 -5.79
C ASP A 36 -10.68 11.80 -4.75
N ARG A 37 -10.82 12.94 -4.06
CA ARG A 37 -9.91 13.32 -2.95
C ARG A 37 -9.95 12.33 -1.79
N GLY A 38 -11.14 11.96 -1.31
CA GLY A 38 -11.28 10.97 -0.24
C GLY A 38 -10.75 9.59 -0.62
N ARG A 39 -10.73 9.27 -1.91
CA ARG A 39 -10.13 8.03 -2.41
C ARG A 39 -8.61 8.10 -2.52
N ILE A 40 -8.07 9.19 -3.06
CA ILE A 40 -6.62 9.43 -3.11
C ILE A 40 -6.06 9.34 -1.69
N TYR A 41 -6.67 10.05 -0.75
CA TYR A 41 -6.27 10.00 0.66
C TYR A 41 -6.25 8.57 1.23
N ARG A 42 -7.27 7.77 0.94
CA ARG A 42 -7.32 6.37 1.40
C ARG A 42 -6.25 5.49 0.76
N GLU A 43 -5.94 5.66 -0.52
CA GLU A 43 -4.86 4.90 -1.17
C GLU A 43 -3.48 5.31 -0.64
N GLU A 44 -3.23 6.61 -0.46
CA GLU A 44 -1.99 7.11 0.15
C GLU A 44 -1.81 6.53 1.56
N MET A 45 -2.86 6.57 2.40
CA MET A 45 -2.85 5.93 3.72
C MET A 45 -2.59 4.43 3.65
N ARG A 46 -3.17 3.73 2.67
CA ARG A 46 -2.96 2.29 2.47
C ARG A 46 -1.52 1.98 2.10
N LEU A 47 -0.89 2.82 1.26
CA LEU A 47 0.52 2.69 0.88
C LEU A 47 1.44 2.97 2.06
N ALA A 48 1.23 4.07 2.78
CA ALA A 48 1.99 4.41 3.99
C ALA A 48 1.93 3.28 5.04
N ASN A 49 0.73 2.77 5.34
CA ASN A 49 0.54 1.66 6.27
C ASN A 49 1.18 0.35 5.79
N ARG A 50 1.34 0.16 4.48
CA ARG A 50 2.03 -1.01 3.93
C ARG A 50 3.53 -0.89 4.13
N GLU A 51 4.09 0.30 3.92
CA GLU A 51 5.52 0.54 4.09
C GLU A 51 5.94 0.46 5.56
N LEU A 52 5.18 1.05 6.47
CA LEU A 52 5.43 0.93 7.91
C LEU A 52 5.42 -0.54 8.39
N ARG A 53 4.49 -1.35 7.87
CA ARG A 53 4.47 -2.78 8.17
C ARG A 53 5.67 -3.52 7.59
N ARG A 54 6.13 -3.14 6.40
CA ARG A 54 7.33 -3.72 5.79
C ARG A 54 8.55 -3.43 6.67
N GLN A 55 8.74 -2.18 7.09
CA GLN A 55 9.83 -1.75 7.96
C GLN A 55 9.80 -2.49 9.31
N GLY A 56 8.65 -2.54 9.98
CA GLY A 56 8.55 -3.25 11.26
C GLY A 56 8.82 -4.76 11.15
N LEU A 57 8.46 -5.40 10.03
CA LEU A 57 8.80 -6.81 9.78
C LEU A 57 10.30 -7.01 9.51
N GLU A 58 10.94 -6.08 8.82
CA GLU A 58 12.37 -6.08 8.55
C GLU A 58 13.18 -5.96 9.84
N GLU A 59 12.84 -5.00 10.70
CA GLU A 59 13.46 -4.84 12.03
C GLU A 59 13.27 -6.08 12.91
N ALA A 60 12.07 -6.66 12.93
CA ALA A 60 11.80 -7.87 13.69
C ALA A 60 12.63 -9.07 13.19
N TRP A 61 12.83 -9.15 11.87
CA TRP A 61 13.65 -10.19 11.25
C TRP A 61 15.14 -10.02 11.59
N GLU A 62 15.68 -8.82 11.47
CA GLU A 62 17.07 -8.52 11.84
C GLU A 62 17.34 -8.79 13.34
N SER A 63 16.38 -8.44 14.20
CA SER A 63 16.44 -8.74 15.62
C SER A 63 16.45 -10.25 15.88
N HIS A 64 15.61 -11.01 15.16
CA HIS A 64 15.60 -12.47 15.24
C HIS A 64 16.94 -13.09 14.81
N LEU A 65 17.48 -12.68 13.66
CA LEU A 65 18.78 -13.14 13.17
C LEU A 65 19.91 -12.85 14.15
N SER A 66 19.92 -11.64 14.73
CA SER A 66 20.89 -11.24 15.75
C SER A 66 20.83 -12.14 16.99
N ARG A 67 19.63 -12.52 17.43
CA ARG A 67 19.45 -13.44 18.57
C ARG A 67 19.89 -14.86 18.25
N CYS A 68 19.64 -15.34 17.04
CA CYS A 68 20.10 -16.65 16.59
C CYS A 68 21.63 -16.71 16.50
N ALA A 69 22.27 -15.69 15.96
CA ALA A 69 23.74 -15.60 15.89
C ALA A 69 24.38 -15.63 17.29
N ARG A 70 23.84 -14.87 18.26
CA ARG A 70 24.32 -14.88 19.66
C ARG A 70 24.14 -16.20 20.40
N ARG A 71 23.28 -17.10 19.93
CA ARG A 71 23.07 -18.42 20.54
C ARG A 71 24.00 -19.49 19.97
N GLN A 72 24.66 -19.21 18.84
CA GLN A 72 25.53 -20.15 18.14
C GLN A 72 27.02 -19.92 18.39
N GLY A 73 27.40 -18.74 18.92
CA GLY A 73 28.74 -18.46 19.43
C GLY A 73 28.76 -18.49 20.96
#